data_AF-A0A7V1ZXV9-F1
#
_entry.id   AF-A0A7V1ZXV9-F1
#
_cell.length_a   1.000
_cell.length_b   1.000
_cell.length_c   1.000
_cell.angle_alpha   90.00
_cell.angle_beta   90.00
_cell.angle_gamma   90.00
#
_symmetry.space_group_name_H-M   'P 1'
#
loop_
_entity.id
_entity.type
_entity.pdbx_description
1 polymer ?
#
loop_
_entity_poly.entity_id
_entity_poly.type
_entity_poly.pdbx_seq_one_letter_code
_entity_poly.pdbx_strand_id
1 'polypeptide(L)'
;MEKGRFNKMKLKATVLIIFALIVVLSCTGKNQEDGEVHTVILEGRDGRTVFDILIDKHLVDYIEADKGIFIESIDGIENAGGHYWTYSINGKPGRVACDKAFVSDGDTIRWEYK
;
A
#
# COMPACT_ATOMS: atom_id res chain seq x y z
N MET A 1 8.00 34.30 -31.14
CA MET A 1 7.98 33.43 -29.95
C MET A 1 6.52 33.15 -29.60
N GLU A 2 6.03 31.93 -29.84
CA GLU A 2 4.96 31.30 -29.07
C GLU A 2 4.96 29.80 -29.42
N LYS A 3 4.85 28.93 -28.42
CA LYS A 3 5.11 27.48 -28.51
C LYS A 3 3.90 26.76 -29.11
N GLY A 4 4.14 26.00 -30.18
CA GLY A 4 3.15 25.14 -30.82
C GLY A 4 2.76 23.95 -29.95
N ARG A 5 1.45 23.81 -29.74
CA ARG A 5 0.77 22.69 -29.07
C ARG A 5 0.88 21.44 -29.94
N PHE A 6 1.58 20.42 -29.48
CA PHE A 6 1.77 19.16 -30.22
C PHE A 6 0.49 18.32 -30.23
N ASN A 7 -0.01 18.06 -31.43
CA ASN A 7 -1.01 17.04 -31.74
C ASN A 7 -0.30 15.70 -32.01
N LYS A 8 -0.72 14.61 -31.36
CA LYS A 8 -0.54 13.25 -31.87
C LYS A 8 -1.78 12.40 -31.60
N MET A 9 -2.69 12.47 -32.55
CA MET A 9 -3.72 11.48 -32.81
C MET A 9 -3.08 10.25 -33.50
N LYS A 10 -3.50 9.03 -33.12
CA LYS A 10 -3.44 7.71 -33.81
C LYS A 10 -2.74 6.56 -33.04
N LEU A 11 -3.50 5.88 -32.16
CA LEU A 11 -3.50 4.43 -31.80
C LEU A 11 -4.29 4.33 -30.47
N LYS A 12 -5.38 3.56 -30.25
CA LYS A 12 -5.84 2.27 -30.77
C LYS A 12 -7.37 2.21 -30.59
N ALA A 13 -8.12 2.14 -31.69
CA ALA A 13 -9.58 1.96 -31.67
C ALA A 13 -10.02 0.51 -31.31
N THR A 14 -9.12 -0.33 -30.80
CA THR A 14 -9.36 -1.76 -30.53
C THR A 14 -9.76 -2.03 -29.07
N VAL A 15 -9.55 -1.08 -28.14
CA VAL A 15 -9.79 -1.30 -26.70
C VAL A 15 -11.24 -0.97 -26.29
N LEU A 16 -11.94 -0.13 -27.05
CA LEU A 16 -13.29 0.34 -26.70
C LEU A 16 -14.40 -0.72 -26.85
N ILE A 17 -14.22 -1.73 -27.70
CA ILE A 17 -15.26 -2.75 -27.92
C ILE A 17 -15.23 -3.83 -26.82
N ILE A 18 -14.09 -4.08 -26.18
CA ILE A 18 -13.98 -5.07 -25.10
C ILE A 18 -14.63 -4.56 -23.80
N PHE A 19 -14.73 -3.25 -23.61
CA PHE A 19 -15.29 -2.65 -22.39
C PHE A 19 -16.82 -2.70 -22.29
N ALA A 20 -17.54 -2.91 -23.40
CA ALA A 20 -19.00 -2.93 -23.38
C ALA A 20 -19.60 -4.29 -22.97
N LEU A 21 -18.83 -5.39 -23.03
CA LEU A 21 -19.33 -6.73 -22.68
C LEU A 21 -19.24 -7.03 -21.17
N ILE A 22 -18.32 -6.37 -20.46
CA ILE A 22 -18.08 -6.64 -19.02
C ILE A 22 -19.12 -5.95 -18.14
N VAL A 23 -19.74 -4.86 -18.60
CA VAL A 23 -20.60 -3.99 -17.77
C VAL A 23 -22.00 -4.57 -17.50
N VAL A 24 -22.43 -5.65 -18.18
CA VAL A 24 -23.81 -6.15 -18.08
C VAL A 24 -24.01 -7.28 -17.05
N LEU A 25 -22.94 -7.83 -16.41
CA LEU A 25 -23.08 -9.04 -15.58
C LEU A 25 -23.09 -8.85 -14.05
N SER A 26 -23.16 -7.65 -13.51
CA SER A 26 -23.14 -7.45 -12.06
C SER A 26 -24.32 -6.63 -11.54
N CYS A 27 -25.51 -6.90 -12.07
CA CYS A 27 -26.74 -6.67 -11.31
C CYS A 27 -26.88 -7.79 -10.27
N THR A 28 -26.39 -7.57 -9.06
CA THR A 28 -26.93 -8.22 -7.85
C THR A 28 -26.49 -7.43 -6.64
N GLY A 29 -27.44 -6.71 -6.05
CA GLY A 29 -27.21 -5.99 -4.80
C GLY A 29 -26.81 -6.95 -3.68
N LYS A 30 -25.87 -6.49 -2.86
CA LYS A 30 -25.77 -6.81 -1.44
C LYS A 30 -25.34 -5.53 -0.72
N ASN A 31 -26.16 -5.08 0.22
CA ASN A 31 -25.68 -4.23 1.30
C ASN A 31 -24.78 -5.12 2.16
N GLN A 32 -23.50 -4.79 2.22
CA GLN A 32 -22.58 -5.31 3.21
C GLN A 32 -21.65 -4.15 3.55
N GLU A 33 -21.68 -3.72 4.81
CA GLU A 33 -20.62 -2.88 5.36
C GLU A 33 -19.38 -3.77 5.46
N ASP A 34 -18.73 -4.00 4.32
CA ASP A 34 -17.44 -4.67 4.26
C ASP A 34 -16.41 -3.66 4.78
N GLY A 35 -16.01 -3.82 6.04
CA GLY A 35 -14.91 -3.06 6.62
C GLY A 35 -13.71 -3.13 5.67
N GLU A 36 -13.27 -1.97 5.18
CA GLU A 36 -12.21 -1.89 4.19
C GLU A 36 -10.91 -2.43 4.81
N VAL A 37 -10.42 -3.56 4.30
CA VAL A 37 -9.18 -4.16 4.77
C VAL A 37 -8.02 -3.48 4.06
N HIS A 38 -7.29 -2.63 4.77
CA HIS A 38 -6.08 -1.99 4.25
C HIS A 38 -4.86 -2.85 4.51
N THR A 39 -4.13 -3.18 3.44
CA THR A 39 -2.92 -4.02 3.49
C THR A 39 -1.87 -3.51 2.52
N VAL A 40 -0.62 -3.47 2.96
CA VAL A 40 0.56 -3.16 2.13
C VAL A 40 1.52 -4.34 2.17
N ILE A 41 1.96 -4.81 1.00
CA ILE A 41 2.94 -5.91 0.88
C ILE A 41 4.20 -5.39 0.20
N LEU A 42 5.32 -5.60 0.86
CA LEU A 42 6.64 -5.15 0.43
C LEU A 42 7.63 -6.32 0.44
N GLU A 43 8.60 -6.25 -0.46
CA GLU A 43 9.73 -7.17 -0.49
C GLU A 43 10.87 -6.60 0.35
N GLY A 44 11.44 -7.44 1.21
CA GLY A 44 12.62 -7.14 2.00
C GLY A 44 13.86 -6.94 1.12
N ARG A 45 14.82 -6.18 1.64
CA ARG A 45 16.14 -6.00 1.04
C ARG A 45 17.23 -6.10 2.08
N ASP A 46 18.32 -6.78 1.76
CA ASP A 46 19.44 -6.99 2.67
C ASP A 46 19.96 -5.68 3.30
N GLY A 47 20.18 -5.71 4.62
CA GLY A 47 20.74 -4.59 5.37
C GLY A 47 19.78 -3.42 5.61
N ARG A 48 18.51 -3.54 5.20
CA ARG A 48 17.46 -2.54 5.45
C ARG A 48 16.55 -2.99 6.57
N THR A 49 15.91 -2.03 7.22
CA THR A 49 14.87 -2.29 8.22
C THR A 49 13.49 -2.32 7.57
N VAL A 50 12.50 -2.88 8.27
CA VAL A 50 11.09 -2.81 7.83
C VAL A 50 10.65 -1.37 7.62
N PHE A 51 11.08 -0.46 8.48
CA PHE A 51 10.79 0.97 8.35
C PHE A 51 11.39 1.56 7.08
N ASP A 52 12.68 1.30 6.81
CA ASP A 52 13.36 1.77 5.59
C ASP A 52 12.62 1.32 4.32
N ILE A 53 12.17 0.07 4.29
CA ILE A 53 11.46 -0.48 3.14
C ILE A 53 10.09 0.20 2.94
N LEU A 54 9.41 0.55 4.04
CA LEU A 54 8.11 1.21 3.99
C LEU A 54 8.22 2.64 3.44
N ILE A 55 9.10 3.46 4.01
CA ILE A 55 9.24 4.88 3.64
C ILE A 55 9.81 5.09 2.24
N ASP A 56 10.50 4.09 1.68
CA ASP A 56 10.98 4.11 0.29
C ASP A 56 9.83 4.11 -0.74
N LYS A 57 8.63 3.64 -0.37
CA LYS A 57 7.54 3.37 -1.30
C LYS A 57 6.22 4.07 -0.95
N HIS A 58 6.04 4.47 0.30
CA HIS A 58 4.78 4.98 0.83
C HIS A 58 4.98 6.31 1.54
N LEU A 59 3.91 7.11 1.61
CA LEU A 59 3.87 8.28 2.49
C LEU A 59 3.55 7.80 3.90
N VAL A 60 4.40 8.13 4.87
CA VAL A 60 4.33 7.58 6.22
C VAL A 60 4.44 8.70 7.24
N ASP A 61 3.44 8.79 8.11
CA ASP A 61 3.53 9.58 9.34
C ASP A 61 3.89 8.66 10.50
N TYR A 62 4.80 9.12 11.35
CA TYR A 62 5.31 8.32 12.45
C TYR A 62 5.84 9.21 13.58
N ILE A 63 5.88 8.63 14.79
CA ILE A 63 6.55 9.23 15.95
C ILE A 63 7.74 8.38 16.38
N GLU A 64 8.80 9.08 16.80
CA GLU A 64 9.94 8.47 17.47
C GLU A 64 9.66 8.42 18.98
N ALA A 65 9.68 7.21 19.53
CA ALA A 65 9.57 6.99 20.97
C ALA A 65 10.79 6.24 21.49
N ASP A 66 10.97 6.22 22.82
CA ASP A 66 12.10 5.53 23.48
C ASP A 66 12.26 4.06 23.03
N LYS A 67 11.15 3.39 22.69
CA LYS A 67 11.12 1.98 22.29
C LYS A 67 11.31 1.75 20.79
N GLY A 68 11.35 2.80 19.97
CA GLY A 68 11.46 2.75 18.50
C GLY A 68 10.34 3.53 17.82
N ILE A 69 10.27 3.40 16.50
CA ILE A 69 9.31 4.11 15.66
C ILE A 69 7.92 3.47 15.74
N PHE A 70 6.91 4.31 15.96
CA PHE A 70 5.49 3.96 15.89
C PHE A 70 4.85 4.62 14.67
N ILE A 71 4.24 3.81 13.80
CA ILE A 71 3.58 4.29 12.58
C ILE A 71 2.20 4.84 12.93
N GLU A 72 1.93 6.08 12.55
CA GLU A 72 0.64 6.74 12.74
C GLU A 72 -0.24 6.67 11.49
N SER A 73 0.37 6.67 10.30
CA SER A 73 -0.35 6.62 9.02
C SER A 73 0.48 5.98 7.92
N ILE A 74 -0.19 5.31 6.97
CA ILE A 74 0.38 4.86 5.69
C ILE A 74 -0.56 5.32 4.57
N ASP A 75 -0.04 6.09 3.61
CA ASP A 75 -0.77 6.67 2.49
C ASP A 75 -2.06 7.41 2.88
N GLY A 76 -2.03 8.10 4.02
CA GLY A 76 -3.14 8.90 4.55
C GLY A 76 -4.19 8.11 5.34
N ILE A 77 -3.98 6.82 5.56
CA ILE A 77 -4.83 6.00 6.44
C ILE A 77 -4.25 6.07 7.85
N GLU A 78 -4.83 6.93 8.68
CA GLU A 78 -4.42 7.14 10.06
C GLU A 78 -4.93 6.05 11.01
N ASN A 79 -4.19 5.81 12.10
CA ASN A 79 -4.67 5.04 13.24
C ASN A 79 -5.91 5.69 13.88
N ALA A 80 -7.05 4.99 13.86
CA ALA A 80 -8.30 5.49 14.41
C ALA A 80 -9.20 4.36 14.93
N GLY A 81 -10.10 4.68 15.86
CA GLY A 81 -11.14 3.74 16.30
C GLY A 81 -10.62 2.49 17.02
N GLY A 82 -9.39 2.52 17.53
CA GLY A 82 -8.74 1.36 18.15
C GLY A 82 -8.06 0.42 17.15
N HIS A 83 -8.05 0.78 15.87
CA HIS A 83 -7.30 0.09 14.83
C HIS A 83 -5.92 0.74 14.64
N TYR A 84 -4.92 -0.08 14.36
CA TYR A 84 -3.54 0.34 14.20
C TYR A 84 -2.87 -0.38 13.04
N TRP A 85 -1.90 0.29 12.42
CA TRP A 85 -0.96 -0.34 11.51
C TRP A 85 -0.03 -1.30 12.25
N THR A 86 -0.08 -2.57 11.86
CA THR A 86 0.78 -3.63 12.39
C THR A 86 1.53 -4.32 11.27
N TYR A 87 2.74 -4.79 11.53
CA TYR A 87 3.54 -5.49 10.52
C TYR A 87 3.87 -6.94 10.88
N SER A 88 4.15 -7.72 9.85
CA SER A 88 4.69 -9.08 9.94
C SER A 88 5.77 -9.31 8.88
N ILE A 89 6.68 -10.24 9.15
CA ILE A 89 7.71 -10.71 8.21
C ILE A 89 7.47 -12.21 7.98
N ASN A 90 7.27 -12.61 6.73
CA ASN A 90 6.99 -13.99 6.34
C ASN A 90 5.83 -14.62 7.15
N GLY A 91 4.77 -13.84 7.37
CA GLY A 91 3.58 -14.24 8.12
C GLY A 91 3.76 -14.29 9.64
N LYS A 92 4.93 -13.94 10.17
CA LYS A 92 5.19 -13.88 11.62
C LYS A 92 5.10 -12.42 12.09
N PRO A 93 4.28 -12.11 13.11
CA PRO A 93 4.18 -10.76 13.65
C PRO A 93 5.53 -10.20 14.08
N GLY A 94 5.75 -8.91 13.80
CA GLY A 94 6.93 -8.19 14.27
C GLY A 94 7.09 -8.26 15.78
N ARG A 95 8.31 -8.52 16.25
CA ARG A 95 8.62 -8.62 17.70
C ARG A 95 9.35 -7.40 18.26
N VAL A 96 9.82 -6.52 17.38
CA VAL A 96 10.52 -5.27 17.72
C VAL A 96 9.90 -4.13 16.91
N ALA A 97 10.24 -2.89 17.22
CA ALA A 97 9.80 -1.76 16.41
C ALA A 97 10.33 -1.87 14.96
N CYS A 98 9.59 -1.32 13.99
CA CYS A 98 9.89 -1.51 12.57
C CYS A 98 11.24 -0.92 12.12
N ASP A 99 11.76 0.07 12.84
CA ASP A 99 13.10 0.67 12.69
C ASP A 99 14.24 -0.22 13.21
N LYS A 100 13.91 -1.32 13.90
CA LYS A 100 14.88 -2.24 14.50
C LYS A 100 14.80 -3.65 13.90
N ALA A 101 13.80 -3.90 13.06
CA ALA A 101 13.61 -5.17 12.40
C ALA A 101 14.33 -5.18 11.05
N PHE A 102 15.53 -5.75 11.00
CA PHE A 102 16.25 -5.98 9.74
C PHE A 102 15.58 -7.07 8.92
N VAL A 103 15.60 -6.90 7.60
CA VAL A 103 15.07 -7.84 6.61
C VAL A 103 16.14 -8.21 5.59
N SER A 104 15.89 -9.29 4.88
CA SER A 104 16.73 -9.79 3.80
C SER A 104 16.00 -9.87 2.47
N ASP A 105 16.78 -10.00 1.40
CA ASP A 105 16.23 -10.28 0.08
C ASP A 105 15.35 -11.55 0.11
N GLY A 106 14.15 -11.45 -0.46
CA GLY A 106 13.17 -12.55 -0.48
C GLY A 106 12.23 -12.61 0.73
N ASP A 107 12.47 -11.82 1.77
CA ASP A 107 11.48 -11.66 2.84
C ASP A 107 10.22 -10.94 2.33
N THR A 108 9.06 -11.37 2.80
CA THR A 108 7.79 -10.67 2.58
C THR A 108 7.41 -9.91 3.83
N ILE A 109 7.35 -8.59 3.73
CA ILE A 109 6.84 -7.69 4.75
C ILE A 109 5.38 -7.42 4.45
N ARG A 110 4.51 -7.59 5.44
CA ARG A 110 3.10 -7.22 5.33
C ARG A 110 2.73 -6.25 6.43
N TRP A 111 2.13 -5.12 6.05
CA TRP A 111 1.44 -4.19 6.94
C TRP A 111 -0.07 -4.38 6.82
N GLU A 112 -0.76 -4.42 7.95
CA GLU A 112 -2.22 -4.60 8.06
C GLU A 112 -2.78 -3.58 9.04
N TYR A 113 -3.82 -2.87 8.63
CA TYR A 113 -4.62 -1.99 9.47
C TYR A 113 -5.71 -2.81 10.17
N LYS A 114 -5.67 -2.89 11.51
CA LYS A 114 -6.59 -3.75 12.27
C LYS A 114 -6.76 -3.33 13.72
#